data_AF-A0A543IJZ9-F1
#
_entry.id   AF-A0A543IJZ9-F1
#
_cell.length_a   1.000
_cell.length_b   1.000
_cell.length_c   1.000
_cell.angle_alpha   90.00
_cell.angle_beta   90.00
_cell.angle_gamma   90.00
#
_symmetry.space_group_name_H-M   'P 1'
#
loop_
_entity.id
_entity.type
_entity.pdbx_description
1 polymer ?
#
loop_
_entity_poly.entity_id
_entity_poly.type
_entity_poly.pdbx_seq_one_letter_code
_entity_poly.pdbx_strand_id
1 'polypeptide(L)'
;MEVKGAWGLVTGGLCAWRLPGDESGPAAARRLVRQTMCELQLGRDVIEDGELAVSETATNALRHAGSGQGDRPPPLPELWIWARTVPSPQLIVSVFDGARTATPHTSGAGLLDEHGKGLELVRQVTADWGSGPTRSRVDTTSVPGKTVWFALPLPCDWPGLHYRVHPGTAAHHLLLNLTRRGFEGRRSTTGDGLSVLVLTGLNVWVHRRTFCWWTTPHRYLRRPLIDLQETTELLVRHLDTTPAPARSSTPR
;
A
#
# COMPACT_ATOMS: atom_id res chain seq x y z
N MET A 1 6.98 -0.98 -11.54
CA MET A 1 8.32 -0.36 -11.66
C MET A 1 8.95 -0.44 -10.28
N GLU A 2 9.98 -1.27 -10.14
CA GLU A 2 10.78 -1.31 -8.91
C GLU A 2 11.88 -0.27 -9.12
N VAL A 3 11.81 0.83 -8.37
CA VAL A 3 12.67 1.98 -8.66
C VAL A 3 13.87 1.96 -7.72
N LYS A 4 15.06 2.15 -8.30
CA LYS A 4 16.27 2.45 -7.54
C LYS A 4 16.20 3.91 -7.08
N GLY A 5 15.98 4.12 -5.78
CA GLY A 5 15.97 5.44 -5.13
C GLY A 5 14.59 6.11 -5.03
N ALA A 6 14.47 7.06 -4.10
CA ALA A 6 13.19 7.70 -3.76
C ALA A 6 12.56 8.50 -4.91
N TRP A 7 13.36 8.93 -5.90
CA TRP A 7 12.87 9.63 -7.10
C TRP A 7 11.93 8.79 -7.96
N GLY A 8 11.92 7.47 -7.78
CA GLY A 8 10.90 6.62 -8.37
C GLY A 8 9.47 6.91 -7.94
N LEU A 9 9.29 7.49 -6.77
CA LEU A 9 7.97 7.83 -6.26
C LEU A 9 7.33 8.96 -7.08
N VAL A 10 8.14 9.82 -7.70
CA VAL A 10 7.69 10.88 -8.62
C VAL A 10 6.99 10.30 -9.85
N THR A 11 7.38 9.11 -10.29
CA THR A 11 6.86 8.48 -11.52
C THR A 11 5.82 7.39 -11.24
N GLY A 12 5.25 7.35 -10.02
CA GLY A 12 4.25 6.36 -9.60
C GLY A 12 4.86 5.02 -9.16
N GLY A 13 6.17 5.01 -8.90
CA GLY A 13 6.89 3.88 -8.34
C GLY A 13 6.60 3.64 -6.86
N LEU A 14 7.39 2.75 -6.28
CA LEU A 14 7.30 2.25 -4.92
C LEU A 14 8.71 1.95 -4.44
N CYS A 15 8.96 2.21 -3.16
CA CYS A 15 10.06 1.59 -2.45
C CYS A 15 9.50 0.57 -1.45
N ALA A 16 10.07 -0.64 -1.41
CA ALA A 16 9.62 -1.70 -0.54
C ALA A 16 10.81 -2.44 0.05
N TRP A 17 10.78 -2.70 1.36
CA TRP A 17 11.83 -3.40 2.09
C TRP A 17 11.24 -4.42 3.04
N ARG A 18 11.91 -5.55 3.18
CA ARG A 18 11.68 -6.45 4.31
C ARG A 18 12.39 -5.88 5.53
N LEU A 19 11.69 -5.82 6.66
CA LEU A 19 12.25 -5.38 7.93
C LEU A 19 12.79 -6.59 8.72
N PRO A 20 13.80 -6.38 9.58
CA PRO A 20 14.17 -7.35 10.61
C PRO A 20 12.96 -7.76 11.46
N GLY A 21 12.88 -9.04 11.81
CA GLY A 21 11.82 -9.61 12.67
C GLY A 21 12.15 -9.58 14.16
N ASP A 22 13.09 -8.73 14.56
CA ASP A 22 13.54 -8.53 15.94
C ASP A 22 13.43 -7.04 16.32
N GLU A 23 13.86 -6.69 17.54
CA GLU A 23 13.81 -5.33 18.08
C GLU A 23 14.59 -4.28 17.24
N SER A 24 15.43 -4.70 16.29
CA SER A 24 16.07 -3.78 15.34
C SER A 24 15.15 -3.31 14.21
N GLY A 25 14.00 -3.97 14.01
CA GLY A 25 13.01 -3.69 12.97
C GLY A 25 12.53 -2.23 12.95
N PRO A 26 12.00 -1.69 14.05
CA PRO A 26 11.57 -0.30 14.13
C PRO A 26 12.70 0.71 13.84
N ALA A 27 13.92 0.44 14.32
CA ALA A 27 15.07 1.30 14.05
C ALA A 27 15.47 1.28 12.56
N ALA A 28 15.40 0.11 11.91
CA ALA A 28 15.61 0.00 10.47
C ALA A 28 14.54 0.75 9.67
N ALA A 29 13.27 0.65 10.09
CA ALA A 29 12.16 1.35 9.44
C ALA A 29 12.32 2.88 9.51
N ARG A 30 12.67 3.42 10.69
CA ARG A 30 12.99 4.86 10.86
C ARG A 30 14.08 5.32 9.90
N ARG A 31 15.19 4.58 9.83
CA ARG A 31 16.32 4.91 8.95
C ARG A 31 15.90 4.94 7.48
N LEU A 32 15.12 3.97 7.02
CA LEU A 32 14.66 3.88 5.63
C LEU A 32 13.69 5.02 5.27
N VAL A 33 12.76 5.35 6.17
CA VAL A 33 11.84 6.49 6.00
C VAL A 33 12.63 7.80 5.94
N ARG A 34 13.53 8.03 6.90
CA ARG A 34 14.40 9.22 6.92
C ARG A 34 15.18 9.36 5.62
N GLN A 35 15.85 8.29 5.19
CA GLN A 35 16.64 8.30 3.96
C GLN A 35 15.76 8.67 2.75
N THR A 36 14.60 8.02 2.62
CA THR A 36 13.68 8.27 1.52
C THR A 36 13.22 9.72 1.49
N MET A 37 12.85 10.28 2.64
CA MET A 37 12.37 11.68 2.74
C MET A 37 13.49 12.70 2.54
N CYS A 38 14.71 12.42 3.00
CA CYS A 38 15.89 13.23 2.71
C CYS A 38 16.21 13.25 1.21
N GLU A 39 16.15 12.09 0.53
CA GLU A 39 16.35 12.00 -0.93
C GLU A 39 15.28 12.80 -1.70
N LEU A 40 14.05 12.88 -1.16
CA LEU A 40 12.96 13.71 -1.68
C LEU A 40 13.03 15.18 -1.23
N GLN A 41 14.01 15.55 -0.41
CA GLN A 41 14.21 16.90 0.11
C GLN A 41 13.00 17.44 0.90
N LEU A 42 12.31 16.58 1.67
CA LEU A 42 11.20 17.00 2.51
C LEU A 42 11.68 17.82 3.72
N GLY A 43 10.78 18.64 4.27
CA GLY A 43 11.06 19.46 5.44
C GLY A 43 11.38 18.64 6.69
N ARG A 44 12.18 19.22 7.60
CA ARG A 44 12.62 18.56 8.84
C ARG A 44 11.44 18.03 9.67
N ASP A 45 10.43 18.86 9.88
CA ASP A 45 9.27 18.50 10.72
C ASP A 45 8.54 17.27 10.15
N VAL A 46 8.37 17.20 8.83
CA VAL A 46 7.76 16.04 8.15
C VAL A 46 8.60 14.77 8.30
N ILE A 47 9.93 14.91 8.31
CA ILE A 47 10.85 13.78 8.55
C ILE A 47 10.71 13.28 9.99
N GLU A 48 10.68 14.18 10.96
CA GLU A 48 10.52 13.84 12.38
C GLU A 48 9.16 13.16 12.65
N ASP A 49 8.08 13.69 12.09
CA ASP A 49 6.74 13.10 12.14
C ASP A 49 6.72 11.70 11.52
N GLY A 50 7.39 11.52 10.37
CA GLY A 50 7.51 10.23 9.70
C GLY A 50 8.34 9.21 10.46
N GLU A 51 9.44 9.62 11.08
CA GLU A 51 10.26 8.77 11.94
C GLU A 51 9.48 8.31 13.18
N LEU A 52 8.72 9.21 13.80
CA LEU A 52 7.86 8.87 14.94
C LEU A 52 6.78 7.87 14.51
N ALA A 53 5.98 8.21 13.48
CA ALA A 53 4.87 7.38 13.04
C ALA A 53 5.31 5.99 12.53
N VAL A 54 6.45 5.90 11.83
CA VAL A 54 6.96 4.60 11.38
C VAL A 54 7.48 3.76 12.54
N SER A 55 8.05 4.39 13.57
CA SER A 55 8.51 3.69 14.77
C SER A 55 7.36 2.97 15.46
N GLU A 56 6.25 3.68 15.66
CA GLU A 56 5.05 3.14 16.32
C GLU A 56 4.41 2.03 15.47
N THR A 57 4.24 2.28 14.17
CA THR A 57 3.61 1.29 13.27
C THR A 57 4.47 0.04 13.07
N ALA A 58 5.80 0.18 12.98
CA ALA A 58 6.71 -0.96 12.89
C ALA A 58 6.80 -1.75 14.21
N THR A 59 6.75 -1.07 15.36
CA THR A 59 6.72 -1.72 16.68
C THR A 59 5.43 -2.52 16.86
N ASN A 60 4.29 -1.95 16.47
CA ASN A 60 3.00 -2.64 16.46
C ASN A 60 3.04 -3.88 15.54
N ALA A 61 3.60 -3.75 14.34
CA ALA A 61 3.78 -4.88 13.44
C ALA A 61 4.66 -5.98 14.06
N LEU A 62 5.82 -5.65 14.62
CA LEU A 62 6.72 -6.61 15.26
C LEU A 62 6.04 -7.39 16.40
N ARG A 63 5.35 -6.67 17.30
CA ARG A 63 4.70 -7.27 18.48
C ARG A 63 3.50 -8.15 18.13
N HIS A 64 2.79 -7.83 17.04
CA HIS A 64 1.49 -8.43 16.74
C HIS A 64 1.45 -9.24 15.44
N ALA A 65 2.54 -9.31 14.65
CA ALA A 65 2.59 -10.06 13.39
C ALA A 65 2.26 -11.56 13.52
N GLY A 66 2.44 -12.14 14.71
CA GLY A 66 2.30 -13.58 14.99
C GLY A 66 1.04 -13.99 15.77
N SER A 67 0.17 -13.06 16.18
CA SER A 67 -0.92 -13.34 17.12
C SER A 67 -2.07 -14.25 16.61
N GLY A 68 -1.91 -14.90 15.45
CA GLY A 68 -2.97 -15.70 14.83
C GLY A 68 -2.53 -16.70 13.76
N GLN A 69 -1.23 -17.00 13.63
CA GLN A 69 -0.74 -18.08 12.77
C GLN A 69 -0.22 -19.20 13.68
N GLY A 70 -0.53 -20.47 13.39
CA GLY A 70 -0.13 -21.63 14.20
C GLY A 70 1.39 -21.90 14.21
N ASP A 71 1.83 -23.15 14.09
CA ASP A 71 3.25 -23.54 14.22
C ASP A 71 4.22 -22.99 13.14
N ARG A 72 3.76 -22.17 12.20
CA ARG A 72 4.62 -21.57 11.16
C ARG A 72 5.14 -20.22 11.64
N PRO A 73 6.44 -19.91 11.50
CA PRO A 73 6.96 -18.58 11.79
C PRO A 73 6.21 -17.53 10.95
N PRO A 74 5.77 -16.41 11.56
CA PRO A 74 5.03 -15.38 10.87
C PRO A 74 5.90 -14.76 9.76
N PRO A 75 5.28 -14.27 8.67
CA PRO A 75 6.02 -13.52 7.65
C PRO A 75 6.67 -12.29 8.29
N LEU A 76 7.87 -11.97 7.84
CA LEU A 76 8.60 -10.80 8.32
C LEU A 76 7.87 -9.51 7.91
N PRO A 77 7.84 -8.47 8.77
CA PRO A 77 7.20 -7.22 8.41
C PRO A 77 7.83 -6.59 7.17
N GLU A 78 7.05 -5.83 6.41
CA GLU A 78 7.53 -5.09 5.24
C GLU A 78 7.22 -3.60 5.37
N LEU A 79 8.15 -2.74 4.97
CA LEU A 79 7.95 -1.30 4.85
C LEU A 79 7.77 -0.92 3.39
N TRP A 80 6.69 -0.22 3.08
CA TRP A 80 6.38 0.28 1.74
C TRP A 80 6.19 1.79 1.76
N ILE A 81 6.74 2.48 0.77
CA ILE A 81 6.58 3.93 0.61
C ILE A 81 6.21 4.24 -0.84
N TRP A 82 5.14 5.03 -1.04
CA TRP A 82 4.75 5.56 -2.34
C TRP A 82 4.10 6.94 -2.24
N ALA A 83 3.99 7.65 -3.35
CA ALA A 83 3.24 8.90 -3.44
C ALA A 83 1.83 8.67 -3.99
N ARG A 84 0.84 9.37 -3.44
CA ARG A 84 -0.50 9.54 -4.04
C ARG A 84 -0.76 11.02 -4.32
N THR A 85 -1.57 11.32 -5.33
CA THR A 85 -1.87 12.69 -5.77
C THR A 85 -3.28 13.17 -5.43
N VAL A 86 -4.17 12.25 -5.05
CA VAL A 86 -5.57 12.56 -4.69
C VAL A 86 -5.86 12.05 -3.26
N PRO A 87 -6.50 12.86 -2.38
CA PRO A 87 -7.10 14.18 -2.66
C PRO A 87 -6.08 15.33 -2.80
N SER A 88 -4.88 15.15 -2.27
CA SER A 88 -3.73 16.05 -2.43
C SER A 88 -2.44 15.21 -2.50
N PRO A 89 -1.30 15.80 -2.91
CA PRO A 89 0.00 15.13 -2.86
C PRO A 89 0.33 14.67 -1.44
N GLN A 90 0.50 13.36 -1.27
CA GLN A 90 0.82 12.76 0.02
C GLN A 90 1.79 11.60 -0.17
N LEU A 91 2.72 11.47 0.77
CA LEU A 91 3.61 10.32 0.90
C LEU A 91 2.94 9.31 1.81
N ILE A 92 2.64 8.13 1.28
CA ILE A 92 2.08 7.03 2.03
C ILE A 92 3.21 6.14 2.51
N VAL A 93 3.24 5.92 3.81
CA VAL A 93 4.13 4.95 4.46
C VAL A 93 3.26 3.84 5.01
N SER A 94 3.58 2.59 4.70
CA SER A 94 2.81 1.43 5.12
C SER A 94 3.71 0.36 5.69
N VAL A 95 3.30 -0.24 6.80
CA VAL A 95 3.93 -1.42 7.37
C VAL A 95 2.98 -2.60 7.23
N PHE A 96 3.44 -3.65 6.56
CA PHE A 96 2.75 -4.92 6.40
C PHE A 96 3.15 -5.90 7.51
N ASP A 97 2.19 -6.70 7.96
CA ASP A 97 2.41 -7.87 8.81
C ASP A 97 1.44 -9.01 8.48
N GLY A 98 1.75 -10.23 8.96
CA GLY A 98 0.97 -11.44 8.70
C GLY A 98 -0.36 -11.56 9.45
N ALA A 99 -0.67 -10.66 10.39
CA ALA A 99 -1.85 -10.74 11.23
C ALA A 99 -3.07 -10.12 10.54
N ARG A 100 -3.53 -10.78 9.46
CA ARG A 100 -4.56 -10.29 8.52
C ARG A 100 -5.81 -9.69 9.16
N THR A 101 -6.32 -10.29 10.24
CA THR A 101 -7.59 -9.90 10.88
C THR A 101 -7.40 -9.09 12.15
N ALA A 102 -6.17 -8.96 12.66
CA ALA A 102 -5.91 -8.18 13.85
C ALA A 102 -6.13 -6.69 13.55
N THR A 103 -6.91 -6.01 14.38
CA THR A 103 -6.94 -4.55 14.34
C THR A 103 -5.62 -4.01 14.88
N PRO A 104 -5.12 -2.87 14.37
CA PRO A 104 -4.00 -2.20 15.00
C PRO A 104 -4.33 -1.96 16.47
N HIS A 105 -3.47 -2.42 17.38
CA HIS A 105 -3.74 -2.29 18.81
C HIS A 105 -3.70 -0.81 19.22
N THR A 106 -4.88 -0.24 19.44
CA THR A 106 -5.09 1.01 20.19
C THR A 106 -5.27 0.61 21.64
N SER A 107 -4.21 0.53 22.46
CA SER A 107 -4.41 0.14 23.86
C SER A 107 -5.26 1.22 24.56
N GLY A 108 -6.44 0.82 25.03
CA GLY A 108 -7.44 1.70 25.61
C GLY A 108 -7.08 2.16 27.03
N ALA A 109 -7.24 3.45 27.27
CA ALA A 109 -7.73 4.08 28.51
C ALA A 109 -7.31 3.45 29.87
N GLY A 110 -6.03 3.15 30.06
CA GLY A 110 -5.43 2.91 31.38
C GLY A 110 -4.51 4.06 31.75
N LEU A 111 -4.78 4.76 32.86
CA LEU A 111 -4.01 5.92 33.37
C LEU A 111 -2.51 5.65 33.65
N LEU A 112 -2.04 4.41 33.49
CA LEU A 112 -0.67 3.97 33.73
C LEU A 112 -0.05 3.18 32.56
N ASP A 113 -0.73 3.08 31.41
CA ASP A 113 -0.18 2.36 30.26
C ASP A 113 0.46 3.35 29.26
N GLU A 114 1.79 3.47 29.31
CA GLU A 114 2.56 4.29 28.38
C GLU A 114 2.47 3.79 26.92
N HIS A 115 1.99 2.55 26.70
CA HIS A 115 1.98 1.87 25.40
C HIS A 115 0.73 2.12 24.54
N GLY A 116 -0.29 2.83 25.05
CA GLY A 116 -1.52 3.15 24.32
C GLY A 116 -1.49 4.44 23.49
N LYS A 117 -0.41 5.22 23.58
CA LYS A 117 -0.29 6.52 22.90
C LYS A 117 0.15 6.40 21.45
N GLY A 118 0.74 5.28 21.03
CA GLY A 118 1.43 5.17 19.73
C GLY A 118 0.57 5.52 18.51
N LEU A 119 -0.62 4.92 18.37
CA LEU A 119 -1.53 5.22 17.25
C LEU A 119 -2.22 6.58 17.38
N GLU A 120 -2.40 7.08 18.60
CA GLU A 120 -2.90 8.45 18.81
C GLU A 120 -1.84 9.49 18.42
N LEU A 121 -0.56 9.22 18.67
CA LEU A 121 0.56 10.03 18.17
C LEU A 121 0.61 10.00 16.65
N VAL A 122 0.47 8.83 16.01
CA VAL A 122 0.36 8.73 14.54
C VAL A 122 -0.81 9.58 14.03
N ARG A 123 -1.96 9.56 14.70
CA ARG A 123 -3.12 10.36 14.33
C ARG A 123 -2.85 11.87 14.46
N GLN A 124 -2.04 12.28 15.44
CA GLN A 124 -1.73 13.69 15.69
C GLN A 124 -0.72 14.26 14.71
N VAL A 125 0.22 13.45 14.21
CA VAL A 125 1.34 13.91 13.36
C VAL A 125 1.15 13.61 11.87
N THR A 126 0.07 12.93 11.48
CA THR A 126 -0.16 12.53 10.09
C THR A 126 -1.46 13.10 9.54
N ALA A 127 -1.50 13.34 8.23
CA ALA A 127 -2.66 13.94 7.57
C ALA A 127 -3.84 12.94 7.42
N ASP A 128 -3.54 11.65 7.38
CA ASP A 128 -4.49 10.56 7.24
C ASP A 128 -3.82 9.25 7.68
N TRP A 129 -4.58 8.29 8.16
CA TRP A 129 -4.05 6.96 8.51
C TRP A 129 -5.13 5.91 8.45
N GLY A 130 -4.73 4.65 8.42
CA GLY A 130 -5.67 3.55 8.56
C GLY A 130 -5.02 2.18 8.52
N SER A 131 -5.87 1.17 8.41
CA SER A 131 -5.44 -0.21 8.25
C SER A 131 -6.37 -0.97 7.32
N GLY A 132 -5.85 -2.01 6.67
CA GLY A 132 -6.70 -2.90 5.87
C GLY A 132 -6.00 -4.19 5.46
N PRO A 133 -6.80 -5.23 5.14
CA PRO A 133 -6.28 -6.49 4.64
C PRO A 133 -5.56 -6.28 3.31
N THR A 134 -4.49 -7.02 3.10
CA THR A 134 -3.68 -6.95 1.89
C THR A 134 -2.80 -8.21 1.78
N ARG A 135 -1.78 -8.19 0.93
CA ARG A 135 -0.84 -9.33 0.75
C ARG A 135 0.63 -8.89 0.79
N SER A 136 1.58 -9.76 1.10
CA SER A 136 3.01 -9.43 1.01
C SER A 136 3.40 -8.96 -0.40
N ARG A 137 4.40 -8.07 -0.50
CA ARG A 137 4.99 -7.60 -1.76
C ARG A 137 6.42 -8.12 -1.98
N VAL A 138 7.15 -8.43 -0.91
CA VAL A 138 8.58 -8.74 -0.95
C VAL A 138 8.84 -10.25 -0.87
N ASP A 139 7.92 -11.04 -0.31
CA ASP A 139 8.07 -12.48 -0.29
C ASP A 139 7.89 -13.10 -1.69
N THR A 140 8.59 -14.22 -1.92
CA THR A 140 8.49 -15.00 -3.16
C THR A 140 7.10 -15.61 -3.37
N THR A 141 6.34 -15.74 -2.28
CA THR A 141 4.97 -16.25 -2.28
C THR A 141 4.08 -15.16 -1.70
N SER A 142 2.97 -14.85 -2.38
CA SER A 142 1.99 -13.87 -1.91
C SER A 142 1.32 -14.32 -0.60
N VAL A 143 1.82 -13.84 0.55
CA VAL A 143 1.26 -14.14 1.88
C VAL A 143 0.13 -13.15 2.23
N PRO A 144 -1.10 -13.61 2.56
CA PRO A 144 -2.14 -12.72 3.07
C PRO A 144 -1.76 -12.11 4.42
N GLY A 145 -2.12 -10.86 4.63
CA GLY A 145 -1.84 -10.12 5.85
C GLY A 145 -2.60 -8.81 5.91
N LYS A 146 -2.08 -7.83 6.62
CA LYS A 146 -2.64 -6.48 6.67
C LYS A 146 -1.56 -5.43 6.52
N THR A 147 -1.99 -4.21 6.27
CA THR A 147 -1.14 -3.02 6.38
C THR A 147 -1.71 -2.07 7.41
N VAL A 148 -0.83 -1.44 8.17
CA VAL A 148 -1.10 -0.18 8.88
C VAL A 148 -0.36 0.91 8.13
N TRP A 149 -1.03 1.99 7.81
CA TRP A 149 -0.47 3.04 6.95
C TRP A 149 -0.82 4.43 7.48
N PHE A 150 0.03 5.39 7.13
CA PHE A 150 -0.19 6.80 7.40
C PHE A 150 0.28 7.65 6.21
N ALA A 151 -0.23 8.86 6.13
CA ALA A 151 0.01 9.81 5.06
C ALA A 151 0.66 11.08 5.60
N LEU A 152 1.77 11.46 4.99
CA LEU A 152 2.45 12.72 5.25
C LEU A 152 2.26 13.66 4.06
N PRO A 153 2.19 14.99 4.29
CA PRO A 153 2.05 15.94 3.19
C PRO A 153 3.28 15.91 2.28
N LEU A 154 3.05 15.88 0.97
CA LEU A 154 4.08 16.25 -0.01
C LEU A 154 3.92 17.72 -0.39
N PRO A 155 4.98 18.36 -0.91
CA PRO A 155 4.90 19.74 -1.41
C PRO A 155 3.78 19.93 -2.43
N CYS A 156 3.15 21.11 -2.44
CA CYS A 156 2.04 21.41 -3.35
C CYS A 156 2.45 21.39 -4.83
N ASP A 157 3.73 21.61 -5.11
CA ASP A 157 4.39 21.54 -6.41
C ASP A 157 5.05 20.17 -6.67
N TRP A 158 4.60 19.12 -5.97
CA TRP A 158 5.11 17.76 -6.12
C TRP A 158 5.26 17.37 -7.60
N PRO A 159 6.47 17.03 -8.08
CA PRO A 159 6.72 16.81 -9.51
C PRO A 159 5.84 15.72 -10.15
N GLY A 160 5.38 14.74 -9.35
CA GLY A 160 4.49 13.68 -9.83
C GLY A 160 3.14 14.17 -10.33
N LEU A 161 2.68 15.36 -9.93
CA LEU A 161 1.45 15.97 -10.44
C LEU A 161 1.48 16.23 -11.96
N HIS A 162 2.67 16.52 -12.48
CA HIS A 162 2.88 16.85 -13.89
C HIS A 162 3.28 15.63 -14.72
N TYR A 163 3.71 14.55 -14.07
CA TYR A 163 4.12 13.34 -14.77
C TYR A 163 2.94 12.69 -15.53
N ARG A 164 3.24 12.14 -16.71
CA ARG A 164 2.24 11.48 -17.57
C ARG A 164 2.65 10.05 -17.81
N VAL A 165 1.78 9.13 -17.44
CA VAL A 165 1.97 7.70 -17.67
C VAL A 165 1.14 7.29 -18.89
N HIS A 166 1.76 6.61 -19.85
CA HIS A 166 1.03 6.06 -20.99
C HIS A 166 0.04 4.97 -20.52
N PRO A 167 -1.22 4.93 -21.01
CA PRO A 167 -2.23 3.98 -20.54
C PRO A 167 -1.81 2.53 -20.63
N GLY A 168 -1.20 2.12 -21.75
CA GLY A 168 -0.68 0.75 -21.92
C GLY A 168 0.40 0.38 -20.89
N THR A 169 1.25 1.34 -20.52
CA THR A 169 2.31 1.16 -19.52
C THR A 169 1.72 1.10 -18.11
N ALA A 170 0.77 1.98 -17.80
CA ALA A 170 0.03 1.98 -16.54
C ALA A 170 -0.73 0.66 -16.34
N ALA A 171 -1.42 0.20 -17.38
CA ALA A 171 -2.14 -1.06 -17.42
C ALA A 171 -1.22 -2.27 -17.23
N HIS A 172 -0.07 -2.29 -17.91
CA HIS A 172 0.93 -3.36 -17.76
C HIS A 172 1.48 -3.43 -16.34
N HIS A 173 1.90 -2.30 -15.76
CA HIS A 173 2.43 -2.29 -14.40
C HIS A 173 1.37 -2.60 -13.35
N LEU A 174 0.11 -2.19 -13.55
CA LEU A 174 -0.98 -2.55 -12.65
C LEU A 174 -1.19 -4.07 -12.64
N LEU A 175 -1.20 -4.71 -13.81
CA LEU A 175 -1.31 -6.16 -13.90
C LEU A 175 -0.13 -6.86 -13.23
N LEU A 176 1.11 -6.41 -13.51
CA LEU A 176 2.31 -6.97 -12.86
C LEU A 176 2.25 -6.85 -11.33
N ASN A 177 1.82 -5.70 -10.81
CA ASN A 177 1.66 -5.50 -9.38
C ASN A 177 0.64 -6.50 -8.82
N LEU A 178 -0.53 -6.67 -9.46
CA LEU A 178 -1.56 -7.60 -9.02
C LEU A 178 -1.12 -9.07 -9.09
N THR A 179 -0.40 -9.46 -10.15
CA THR A 179 0.14 -10.83 -10.29
C THR A 179 1.17 -11.15 -9.21
N ARG A 180 2.02 -10.19 -8.82
CA ARG A 180 2.92 -10.36 -7.66
C ARG A 180 2.17 -10.59 -6.34
N ARG A 181 0.91 -10.13 -6.26
CA ARG A 181 0.01 -10.36 -5.10
C ARG A 181 -0.88 -11.60 -5.28
N GLY A 182 -0.55 -12.47 -6.24
CA GLY A 182 -1.26 -13.72 -6.47
C GLY A 182 -2.61 -13.58 -7.19
N PHE A 183 -2.89 -12.44 -7.83
CA PHE A 183 -4.09 -12.27 -8.64
C PHE A 183 -3.80 -12.53 -10.12
N GLU A 184 -4.67 -13.31 -10.75
CA GLU A 184 -4.60 -13.56 -12.18
C GLU A 184 -5.41 -12.52 -12.97
N GLY A 185 -4.92 -12.21 -14.16
CA GLY A 185 -5.56 -11.22 -15.02
C GLY A 185 -4.97 -11.19 -16.42
N ARG A 186 -5.70 -10.58 -17.34
CA ARG A 186 -5.24 -10.32 -18.71
C ARG A 186 -5.40 -8.84 -19.02
N ARG A 187 -4.50 -8.33 -19.86
CA ARG A 187 -4.59 -6.97 -20.40
C ARG A 187 -4.91 -7.05 -21.88
N SER A 188 -5.91 -6.28 -22.31
CA SER A 188 -6.14 -5.98 -23.73
C SER A 188 -5.89 -4.50 -23.97
N THR A 189 -5.45 -4.14 -25.18
CA THR A 189 -5.25 -2.75 -25.58
C THR A 189 -5.73 -2.59 -27.00
N THR A 190 -6.65 -1.67 -27.20
CA THR A 190 -7.23 -1.37 -28.50
C THR A 190 -6.32 -0.40 -29.26
N GLY A 191 -6.48 -0.34 -30.59
CA GLY A 191 -5.64 0.51 -31.46
C GLY A 191 -5.77 2.01 -31.20
N ASP A 192 -6.83 2.45 -30.52
CA ASP A 192 -7.07 3.83 -30.09
C ASP A 192 -6.41 4.19 -28.74
N GLY A 193 -5.66 3.25 -28.13
CA GLY A 193 -4.89 3.46 -26.91
C GLY A 193 -5.66 3.27 -25.60
N LEU A 194 -6.92 2.83 -25.64
CA LEU A 194 -7.64 2.35 -24.46
C LEU A 194 -7.07 0.99 -24.04
N SER A 195 -6.76 0.83 -22.75
CA SER A 195 -6.40 -0.49 -22.19
C SER A 195 -7.47 -0.95 -21.21
N VAL A 196 -7.70 -2.26 -21.16
CA VAL A 196 -8.60 -2.89 -20.18
C VAL A 196 -7.86 -4.03 -19.52
N LEU A 197 -7.90 -4.07 -18.18
CA LEU A 197 -7.51 -5.24 -17.41
C LEU A 197 -8.76 -6.03 -17.07
N VAL A 198 -8.73 -7.31 -17.41
CA VAL A 198 -9.78 -8.28 -17.10
C VAL A 198 -9.24 -9.17 -16.00
N LEU A 199 -9.84 -9.05 -14.81
CA LEU A 199 -9.55 -9.83 -13.61
C LEU A 199 -10.76 -10.74 -13.30
N THR A 200 -10.59 -11.70 -12.40
CA THR A 200 -11.70 -12.56 -11.97
C THR A 200 -12.78 -11.72 -11.28
N GLY A 201 -13.94 -11.56 -11.93
CA GLY A 201 -15.08 -10.82 -11.40
C GLY A 201 -14.96 -9.29 -11.46
N LEU A 202 -13.90 -8.74 -12.09
CA LEU A 202 -13.69 -7.30 -12.18
C LEU A 202 -13.00 -6.89 -13.48
N ASN A 203 -13.52 -5.84 -14.13
CA ASN A 203 -12.84 -5.16 -15.21
C ASN A 203 -12.35 -3.79 -14.74
N VAL A 204 -11.10 -3.46 -15.09
CA VAL A 204 -10.50 -2.15 -14.84
C VAL A 204 -10.20 -1.50 -16.18
N TRP A 205 -10.89 -0.39 -16.47
CA TRP A 205 -10.67 0.41 -17.67
C TRP A 205 -9.54 1.40 -17.41
N VAL A 206 -8.62 1.50 -18.36
CA VAL A 206 -7.46 2.39 -18.30
C VAL A 206 -7.58 3.38 -19.43
N HIS A 207 -8.17 4.53 -19.11
CA HIS A 207 -8.29 5.66 -20.01
C HIS A 207 -6.98 6.45 -20.07
N ARG A 208 -6.94 7.48 -20.93
CA ARG A 208 -5.76 8.36 -21.13
C ARG A 208 -5.11 8.88 -19.84
N ARG A 209 -5.90 9.10 -18.78
CA ARG A 209 -5.43 9.70 -17.52
C ARG A 209 -5.88 8.99 -16.26
N THR A 210 -6.76 7.99 -16.35
CA THR A 210 -7.35 7.39 -15.16
C THR A 210 -7.56 5.88 -15.28
N PHE A 211 -7.31 5.19 -14.18
CA PHE A 211 -7.88 3.88 -13.89
C PHE A 211 -9.32 4.06 -13.44
N CYS A 212 -10.22 3.22 -13.93
CA CYS A 212 -11.63 3.27 -13.58
C CYS A 212 -12.19 1.85 -13.41
N TRP A 213 -13.02 1.62 -12.39
CA TRP A 213 -13.69 0.35 -12.16
C TRP A 213 -14.89 0.51 -11.22
N TRP A 214 -15.77 -0.49 -11.20
CA TRP A 214 -16.87 -0.58 -10.26
C TRP A 214 -16.40 -1.33 -9.01
N THR A 215 -16.49 -0.71 -7.83
CA THR A 215 -16.22 -1.39 -6.54
C THR A 215 -17.46 -2.10 -6.00
N THR A 216 -18.65 -1.61 -6.38
CA THR A 216 -19.95 -2.24 -6.14
C THR A 216 -20.86 -1.86 -7.32
N PRO A 217 -22.05 -2.46 -7.49
CA PRO A 217 -22.98 -2.06 -8.55
C PRO A 217 -23.35 -0.56 -8.55
N HIS A 218 -23.16 0.14 -7.43
CA HIS A 218 -23.52 1.55 -7.26
C HIS A 218 -22.33 2.48 -7.03
N ARG A 219 -21.10 1.95 -6.95
CA ARG A 219 -19.91 2.74 -6.65
C ARG A 219 -18.86 2.58 -7.72
N TYR A 220 -18.72 3.61 -8.55
CA TYR A 220 -17.69 3.73 -9.57
C TYR A 220 -16.50 4.53 -9.06
N LEU A 221 -15.30 3.98 -9.15
CA LEU A 221 -14.07 4.60 -8.65
C LEU A 221 -13.18 5.04 -9.83
N ARG A 222 -12.59 6.23 -9.71
CA ARG A 222 -11.62 6.77 -10.66
C ARG A 222 -10.35 7.19 -9.93
N ARG A 223 -9.18 6.76 -10.42
CA ARG A 223 -7.86 7.16 -9.91
C ARG A 223 -6.96 7.65 -11.04
N PRO A 224 -6.10 8.67 -10.83
CA PRO A 224 -5.06 9.04 -11.78
C PRO A 224 -4.13 7.87 -12.11
N LEU A 225 -3.60 7.80 -13.33
CA LEU A 225 -2.62 6.74 -13.69
C LEU A 225 -1.32 6.80 -12.88
N ILE A 226 -0.95 8.00 -12.41
CA ILE A 226 0.24 8.19 -11.58
C ILE A 226 0.08 7.57 -10.18
N ASP A 227 -1.15 7.45 -9.69
CA ASP A 227 -1.51 6.82 -8.41
C ASP A 227 -1.57 5.28 -8.55
N LEU A 228 -0.57 4.70 -9.22
CA LEU A 228 -0.51 3.28 -9.56
C LEU A 228 -0.53 2.39 -8.30
N GLN A 229 0.25 2.75 -7.28
CA GLN A 229 0.36 1.95 -6.06
C GLN A 229 -0.88 2.06 -5.19
N GLU A 230 -1.42 3.26 -5.06
CA GLU A 230 -2.72 3.51 -4.41
C GLU A 230 -3.84 2.70 -5.10
N THR A 231 -3.88 2.71 -6.43
CA THR A 231 -4.83 1.92 -7.23
C THR A 231 -4.62 0.42 -7.01
N THR A 232 -3.37 -0.03 -6.93
CA THR A 232 -3.03 -1.42 -6.63
C THR A 232 -3.61 -1.85 -5.28
N GLU A 233 -3.39 -1.08 -4.21
CA GLU A 233 -3.89 -1.44 -2.87
C GLU A 233 -5.42 -1.43 -2.79
N LEU A 234 -6.10 -0.51 -3.47
CA LEU A 234 -7.56 -0.51 -3.55
C LEU A 234 -8.11 -1.76 -4.25
N LEU A 235 -7.46 -2.20 -5.34
CA LEU A 235 -7.85 -3.40 -6.07
C LEU A 235 -7.54 -4.67 -5.29
N VAL A 236 -6.38 -4.77 -4.65
CA VAL A 236 -6.05 -5.91 -3.77
C VAL A 236 -7.10 -6.06 -2.67
N ARG A 237 -7.45 -4.97 -1.96
CA ARG A 237 -8.49 -4.98 -0.95
C ARG A 237 -9.83 -5.45 -1.51
N HIS A 238 -10.25 -4.91 -2.65
CA HIS A 238 -11.52 -5.28 -3.28
C HIS A 238 -11.58 -6.76 -3.68
N LEU A 239 -10.52 -7.27 -4.32
CA LEU A 239 -10.44 -8.66 -4.77
C LEU A 239 -10.33 -9.64 -3.58
N ASP A 240 -9.68 -9.25 -2.48
CA ASP A 240 -9.63 -10.06 -1.26
C ASP A 240 -10.96 -10.13 -0.51
N THR A 241 -11.81 -9.10 -0.65
CA THR A 241 -13.15 -9.06 -0.02
C THR A 241 -14.25 -9.69 -0.87
N THR A 242 -14.00 -9.91 -2.16
CA THR A 242 -15.01 -10.44 -3.09
C THR A 242 -14.87 -11.96 -3.15
N PRO A 243 -15.89 -12.75 -2.76
CA PRO A 243 -15.81 -14.20 -2.91
C PRO A 243 -15.67 -14.56 -4.39
N ALA A 244 -14.80 -15.52 -4.71
CA ALA A 244 -14.69 -16.04 -6.07
C ALA A 244 -16.07 -16.50 -6.54
N PRO A 245 -16.49 -16.19 -7.79
CA PRO A 245 -17.75 -16.70 -8.30
C PRO A 245 -17.75 -18.23 -8.21
N ALA A 246 -18.84 -18.80 -7.71
CA ALA A 246 -19.01 -20.25 -7.63
C ALA A 246 -18.72 -20.82 -9.03
N ARG A 247 -17.74 -21.72 -9.13
CA ARG A 247 -17.50 -22.46 -10.37
C ARG A 247 -18.78 -23.22 -10.67
N SER A 248 -19.50 -22.81 -11.72
CA SER A 248 -20.63 -23.57 -12.24
C SER A 248 -20.10 -24.93 -12.69
N SER A 249 -20.32 -25.96 -11.87
CA SER A 249 -20.20 -27.34 -12.31
C SER A 249 -21.27 -27.56 -13.37
N THR A 250 -20.88 -27.54 -14.64
CA THR A 250 -21.72 -28.05 -15.73
C THR A 250 -22.02 -29.52 -15.43
N PRO A 251 -23.29 -29.94 -15.27
CA PRO A 251 -23.60 -31.36 -15.22
C PRO A 251 -23.31 -31.97 -16.59
N ARG A 252 -22.67 -33.13 -16.59
CA ARG A 252 -22.58 -34.03 -17.76
C ARG A 252 -23.92 -34.69 -18.02
#